data_AF-A0A972PAE5-F1
#
_entry.id   AF-A0A972PAE5-F1
#
_cell.length_a   1.000
_cell.length_b   1.000
_cell.length_c   1.000
_cell.angle_alpha   90.00
_cell.angle_beta   90.00
_cell.angle_gamma   90.00
#
_symmetry.space_group_name_H-M   'P 1'
#
loop_
_entity.id
_entity.type
_entity.pdbx_description
1 polymer ?
#
loop_
_entity_poly.entity_id
_entity_poly.type
_entity_poly.pdbx_seq_one_letter_code
_entity_poly.pdbx_strand_id
1 'polypeptide(L)'
;MTDYDPKHGVVRLRLEDELGIGDGIEVWVTQGGRCGTVVKELLVKGRAVERAEPGQEVSLVLDGRVKRGDRVFKTHDARLIAMAQASYAGGGRRIPITIRAEVAVGSPLVLTARDPEGNEARTQTDFVGVPAEKHPLTAATLKKQLERLGNTPFILAGLDWEINGEVMVPVSEINEARRRLVAELTAKRLRFFDRPAVPADIFQRRLAAIGPVDQPALHQPEKKPLLAVTVGDQVSARLAVQAGADLLYLSGEQFRHKERLTDQQIEEIINFGTERGCQIVVALPRIWHMAERQNLLKLMEKVNQWRPAAVSVANLGSLQVALEKARVPIYADYPLNIYNDWSIRLLKELGVAQVSLSPELNFTQIENLSARWEVSTECLVHGALTMMVSEHCVVGALLGNRGAEKACTRPCVREKVRYYLQDRLHFRFPLEMDQACRMYIHNPKVMCLIEHLPEFQRLGIHVLRIEARREEPAYVRQVVQVYRQVLDRLTDQRDNADLTEAREQLVALNPEGFTKAHYFRGVL
;
A
#
# COMPACT_ATOMS: atom_id res chain seq x y z
N MET A 1 -10.08 15.08 -32.25
CA MET A 1 -10.18 16.40 -32.91
C MET A 1 -10.75 16.25 -34.32
N THR A 2 -11.74 17.07 -34.71
CA THR A 2 -12.42 16.98 -36.02
C THR A 2 -11.78 17.85 -37.09
N ASP A 3 -11.25 19.02 -36.74
CA ASP A 3 -10.60 19.94 -37.67
C ASP A 3 -9.58 20.87 -36.97
N TYR A 4 -8.67 21.49 -37.71
CA TYR A 4 -7.70 22.46 -37.19
C TYR A 4 -7.34 23.52 -38.24
N ASP A 5 -7.50 24.80 -37.89
CA ASP A 5 -7.05 25.95 -38.67
C ASP A 5 -5.69 26.47 -38.14
N PRO A 6 -4.57 26.17 -38.85
CA PRO A 6 -3.23 26.57 -38.42
C PRO A 6 -2.97 28.08 -38.52
N LYS A 7 -3.79 28.86 -39.24
CA LYS A 7 -3.59 30.32 -39.35
C LYS A 7 -4.06 31.05 -38.10
N HIS A 8 -5.12 30.56 -37.46
CA HIS A 8 -5.75 31.18 -36.30
C HIS A 8 -5.62 30.36 -35.01
N GLY A 9 -4.99 29.17 -35.08
CA GLY A 9 -4.83 28.28 -33.93
C GLY A 9 -6.16 27.68 -33.44
N VAL A 10 -7.20 27.67 -34.28
CA VAL A 10 -8.55 27.22 -33.89
C VAL A 10 -8.69 25.73 -34.14
N VAL A 11 -8.99 24.98 -33.09
CA VAL A 11 -9.30 23.54 -33.17
C VAL A 11 -10.81 23.34 -33.10
N ARG A 12 -11.33 22.41 -33.90
CA ARG A 12 -12.70 21.91 -33.76
C ARG A 12 -12.69 20.54 -33.11
N LEU A 13 -13.49 20.40 -32.07
CA LEU A 13 -13.59 19.18 -31.28
C LEU A 13 -15.04 18.72 -31.25
N ARG A 14 -15.27 17.44 -31.55
CA ARG A 14 -16.52 16.79 -31.17
C ARG A 14 -16.33 16.22 -29.77
N LEU A 15 -17.18 16.66 -28.84
CA LEU A 15 -17.05 16.33 -27.43
C LEU A 15 -17.58 14.93 -27.13
N GLU A 16 -16.84 14.17 -26.34
CA GLU A 16 -17.31 12.92 -25.71
C GLU A 16 -17.77 13.15 -24.27
N ASP A 17 -17.31 14.25 -23.64
CA ASP A 17 -17.62 14.65 -22.27
C ASP A 17 -17.85 16.17 -22.22
N GLU A 18 -18.42 16.71 -21.14
CA GLU A 18 -18.66 18.14 -20.99
C GLU A 18 -17.35 18.95 -20.96
N LEU A 19 -17.36 20.12 -21.60
CA LEU A 19 -16.23 21.04 -21.62
C LEU A 19 -16.71 22.46 -21.33
N GLY A 20 -16.09 23.12 -20.35
CA GLY A 20 -16.39 24.50 -19.97
C GLY A 20 -15.18 25.41 -20.02
N ILE A 21 -15.44 26.71 -19.92
CA ILE A 21 -14.40 27.72 -19.71
C ILE A 21 -13.70 27.45 -18.38
N GLY A 22 -12.36 27.54 -18.37
CA GLY A 22 -11.51 27.24 -17.22
C GLY A 22 -11.03 25.79 -17.14
N ASP A 23 -11.59 24.88 -17.94
CA ASP A 23 -11.11 23.50 -18.02
C ASP A 23 -9.74 23.44 -18.71
N GLY A 24 -8.90 22.50 -18.28
CA GLY A 24 -7.61 22.22 -18.90
C GLY A 24 -7.73 21.09 -19.91
N ILE A 25 -7.17 21.29 -21.10
CA ILE A 25 -7.12 20.28 -22.15
C ILE A 25 -5.69 20.02 -22.58
N GLU A 26 -5.39 18.77 -22.94
CA GLU A 26 -4.09 18.36 -23.48
C GLU A 26 -4.29 17.56 -24.77
N VAL A 27 -3.59 17.97 -25.82
CA VAL A 27 -3.56 17.29 -27.12
C VAL A 27 -2.30 16.45 -27.19
N TRP A 28 -2.48 15.15 -27.44
CA TRP A 28 -1.39 14.21 -27.66
C TRP A 28 -1.07 14.17 -29.14
N VAL A 29 0.04 14.82 -29.52
CA VAL A 29 0.48 14.89 -30.92
C VAL A 29 1.32 13.67 -31.28
N THR A 30 1.07 13.15 -32.48
CA THR A 30 1.70 11.89 -32.96
C THR A 30 3.23 12.01 -33.16
N GLN A 31 3.75 13.23 -33.34
CA GLN A 31 5.18 13.55 -33.34
C GLN A 31 5.41 14.89 -32.61
N GLY A 32 6.25 14.92 -31.57
CA GLY A 32 6.76 16.17 -31.00
C GLY A 32 6.30 16.57 -29.58
N GLY A 33 5.69 15.68 -28.79
CA GLY A 33 5.42 15.92 -27.36
C GLY A 33 3.94 16.06 -27.01
N ARG A 34 3.60 16.97 -26.09
CA ARG A 34 2.22 17.25 -25.65
C ARG A 34 1.95 18.74 -25.66
N CYS A 35 0.75 19.12 -26.07
CA CYS A 35 0.32 20.51 -26.18
C CYS A 35 -0.90 20.74 -25.28
N GLY A 36 -0.73 21.51 -24.21
CA GLY A 36 -1.80 21.79 -23.25
C GLY A 36 -2.25 23.25 -23.31
N THR A 37 -3.54 23.50 -23.06
CA THR A 37 -4.05 24.85 -22.82
C THR A 37 -5.22 24.84 -21.83
N VAL A 38 -5.57 26.01 -21.32
CA VAL A 38 -6.79 26.22 -20.55
C VAL A 38 -7.84 26.82 -21.48
N VAL A 39 -9.05 26.29 -21.48
CA VAL A 39 -10.15 26.77 -22.31
C VAL A 39 -10.54 28.18 -21.84
N LYS A 40 -10.11 29.19 -22.60
CA LYS A 40 -10.45 30.61 -22.34
C LYS A 40 -11.74 31.02 -23.03
N GLU A 41 -11.99 30.47 -24.21
CA GLU A 41 -13.15 30.75 -25.04
C GLU A 41 -13.61 29.46 -25.71
N LEU A 42 -14.93 29.27 -25.75
CA LEU A 42 -15.58 28.09 -26.29
C LEU A 42 -16.76 28.49 -27.17
N LEU A 43 -16.77 28.04 -28.43
CA LEU A 43 -17.78 28.39 -29.43
C LEU A 43 -18.56 27.15 -29.86
N VAL A 44 -19.89 27.16 -29.72
CA VAL A 44 -20.78 26.14 -30.30
C VAL A 44 -21.55 26.78 -31.45
N LYS A 45 -21.43 26.22 -32.67
CA LYS A 45 -22.06 26.77 -33.89
C LYS A 45 -21.78 28.28 -34.11
N GLY A 46 -20.58 28.73 -33.74
CA GLY A 46 -20.15 30.13 -33.90
C GLY A 46 -20.64 31.10 -32.82
N ARG A 47 -21.27 30.62 -31.74
CA ARG A 47 -21.68 31.46 -30.59
C ARG A 47 -20.87 31.09 -29.35
N ALA A 48 -20.43 32.10 -28.60
CA ALA A 48 -19.74 31.92 -27.33
C ALA A 48 -20.65 31.29 -26.29
N VAL A 49 -20.15 30.26 -25.62
CA VAL A 49 -20.83 29.54 -24.53
C VAL A 49 -19.87 29.34 -23.38
N GLU A 50 -20.38 29.34 -22.15
CA GLU A 50 -19.57 29.01 -20.97
C GLU A 50 -19.29 27.52 -20.85
N ARG A 51 -20.15 26.68 -21.46
CA ARG A 51 -20.09 25.23 -21.40
C ARG A 51 -20.73 24.59 -22.63
N ALA A 52 -20.20 23.46 -23.04
CA ALA A 52 -20.73 22.61 -24.08
C ALA A 52 -20.90 21.17 -23.58
N GLU A 53 -21.95 20.50 -24.08
CA GLU A 53 -22.37 19.17 -23.67
C GLU A 53 -21.75 18.06 -24.55
N PRO A 54 -21.67 16.81 -24.06
CA PRO A 54 -21.26 15.67 -24.86
C PRO A 54 -22.03 15.58 -26.19
N GLY A 55 -21.33 15.25 -27.27
CA GLY A 55 -21.87 15.13 -28.62
C GLY A 55 -21.92 16.44 -29.41
N GLN A 56 -21.74 17.60 -28.77
CA GLN A 56 -21.64 18.89 -29.47
C GLN A 56 -20.29 19.07 -30.15
N GLU A 57 -20.27 19.84 -31.24
CA GLU A 57 -19.02 20.31 -31.86
C GLU A 57 -18.70 21.72 -31.38
N VAL A 58 -17.51 21.87 -30.83
CA VAL A 58 -16.98 23.12 -30.28
C VAL A 58 -15.77 23.60 -31.06
N SER A 59 -15.59 24.92 -31.14
CA SER A 59 -14.33 25.55 -31.56
C SER A 59 -13.68 26.25 -30.38
N LEU A 60 -12.37 26.09 -30.23
CA LEU A 60 -11.57 26.81 -29.22
C LEU A 60 -10.16 27.07 -29.75
N VAL A 61 -9.44 28.00 -29.12
CA VAL A 61 -8.07 28.35 -29.50
C VAL A 61 -7.07 27.50 -28.72
N LEU A 62 -6.05 26.99 -29.41
CA LEU A 62 -5.01 26.14 -28.82
C LEU A 62 -3.60 26.64 -29.17
N ASP A 63 -2.73 26.70 -28.17
CA ASP A 63 -1.36 27.18 -28.29
C ASP A 63 -0.41 26.06 -28.73
N GLY A 64 -0.37 25.74 -30.03
CA GLY A 64 0.59 24.77 -30.57
C GLY A 64 0.20 24.18 -31.91
N ARG A 65 1.09 23.39 -32.53
CA ARG A 65 0.84 22.74 -33.82
C ARG A 65 0.22 21.37 -33.61
N VAL A 66 -1.04 21.21 -33.99
CA VAL A 66 -1.78 19.94 -33.91
C VAL A 66 -2.28 19.51 -35.29
N LYS A 67 -2.71 18.25 -35.46
CA LYS A 67 -3.21 17.72 -36.73
C LYS A 67 -4.52 16.98 -36.53
N ARG A 68 -5.42 17.09 -37.51
CA ARG A 68 -6.70 16.35 -37.52
C ARG A 68 -6.44 14.86 -37.21
N GLY A 69 -7.19 14.34 -36.23
CA GLY A 69 -7.00 12.98 -35.72
C GLY A 69 -6.25 12.88 -34.39
N ASP A 70 -5.50 13.92 -33.97
CA ASP A 70 -4.86 13.91 -32.65
C ASP A 70 -5.90 13.82 -31.53
N ARG A 71 -5.55 13.09 -30.47
CA ARG A 71 -6.40 12.81 -29.31
C ARG A 71 -6.33 13.99 -28.34
N VAL A 72 -7.49 14.40 -27.83
CA VAL A 72 -7.61 15.51 -26.88
C VAL A 72 -8.20 14.96 -25.59
N PHE A 73 -7.55 15.26 -24.48
CA PHE A 73 -7.96 14.82 -23.15
C PHE A 73 -8.27 16.04 -22.29
N LYS A 74 -9.35 15.96 -21.52
CA LYS A 74 -9.61 16.89 -20.42
C LYS A 74 -8.69 16.51 -19.25
N THR A 75 -7.76 17.39 -18.90
CA THR A 75 -6.76 17.16 -17.84
C THR A 75 -7.09 17.90 -16.55
N HIS A 76 -7.97 18.90 -16.62
CA HIS A 76 -8.47 19.65 -15.47
C HIS A 76 -9.95 19.98 -15.66
N ASP A 77 -10.77 19.71 -14.65
CA ASP A 77 -12.18 20.09 -14.59
C ASP A 77 -12.38 21.16 -13.52
N ALA A 78 -12.60 22.40 -13.95
CA ALA A 78 -12.67 23.55 -13.07
C ALA A 78 -13.88 23.48 -12.12
N ARG A 79 -15.01 22.95 -12.59
CA ARG A 79 -16.23 22.79 -11.77
C ARG A 79 -16.02 21.71 -10.73
N LEU A 80 -15.47 20.56 -11.10
CA LEU A 80 -15.21 19.46 -10.17
C LEU A 80 -14.24 19.90 -9.07
N ILE A 81 -13.20 20.66 -9.42
CA ILE A 81 -12.23 21.20 -8.46
C ILE A 81 -12.92 22.22 -7.53
N ALA A 82 -13.76 23.11 -8.06
CA ALA A 82 -14.53 24.05 -7.24
C ALA A 82 -15.51 23.33 -6.30
N MET A 83 -16.18 22.27 -6.78
CA MET A 83 -17.06 21.43 -5.96
C MET A 83 -16.29 20.68 -4.87
N ALA A 84 -15.11 20.14 -5.20
CA ALA A 84 -14.24 19.50 -4.22
C ALA A 84 -13.77 20.51 -3.18
N GLN A 85 -13.30 21.69 -3.58
CA GLN A 85 -12.95 22.76 -2.67
C GLN A 85 -14.12 23.15 -1.76
N ALA A 86 -15.33 23.26 -2.30
CA ALA A 86 -16.53 23.52 -1.49
C ALA A 86 -16.84 22.38 -0.48
N SER A 87 -16.51 21.13 -0.81
CA SER A 87 -16.82 19.97 0.04
C SER A 87 -15.93 19.88 1.30
N TYR A 88 -14.72 20.45 1.28
CA TYR A 88 -13.83 20.52 2.45
C TYR A 88 -13.56 21.95 2.95
N ALA A 89 -14.04 22.98 2.26
CA ALA A 89 -14.04 24.36 2.76
C ALA A 89 -15.04 24.58 3.92
N GLY A 90 -16.06 23.71 4.04
CA GLY A 90 -16.94 23.66 5.20
C GLY A 90 -16.31 22.86 6.34
N GLY A 91 -15.92 23.54 7.42
CA GLY A 91 -15.36 22.93 8.63
C GLY A 91 -16.15 21.72 9.11
N GLY A 92 -15.42 20.73 9.65
CA GLY A 92 -15.89 19.38 9.96
C GLY A 92 -17.18 19.26 10.79
N ARG A 93 -17.60 18.01 11.02
CA ARG A 93 -18.86 17.64 11.70
C ARG A 93 -19.20 18.59 12.86
N ARG A 94 -20.29 19.35 12.69
CA ARG A 94 -20.79 20.28 13.72
C ARG A 94 -21.49 19.49 14.84
N ILE A 95 -21.33 19.95 16.07
CA ILE A 95 -21.82 19.34 17.29
C ILE A 95 -23.07 20.09 17.74
N PRO A 96 -24.24 19.44 17.81
CA PRO A 96 -25.47 20.07 18.27
C PRO A 96 -25.42 20.32 19.77
N ILE A 97 -25.55 21.57 20.21
CA ILE A 97 -25.61 21.95 21.63
C ILE A 97 -26.97 22.53 21.99
N THR A 98 -27.39 22.30 23.23
CA THR A 98 -28.55 22.96 23.83
C THR A 98 -28.05 24.03 24.80
N ILE A 99 -28.60 25.24 24.72
CA ILE A 99 -28.27 26.34 25.63
C ILE A 99 -29.49 26.67 26.51
N ARG A 100 -29.30 26.87 27.80
CA ARG A 100 -30.29 27.43 28.73
C ARG A 100 -29.85 28.82 29.18
N ALA A 101 -30.73 29.81 29.07
CA ALA A 101 -30.47 31.21 29.41
C ALA A 101 -31.41 31.69 30.52
N GLU A 102 -30.89 32.18 31.64
CA GLU A 102 -31.67 32.60 32.81
C GLU A 102 -31.29 34.02 33.23
N VAL A 103 -32.28 34.91 33.39
CA VAL A 103 -32.03 36.29 33.83
C VAL A 103 -33.24 36.90 34.54
N ALA A 104 -32.97 37.74 35.55
CA ALA A 104 -33.96 38.53 36.27
C ALA A 104 -33.44 39.96 36.53
N VAL A 105 -34.33 40.89 36.85
CA VAL A 105 -33.92 42.23 37.31
C VAL A 105 -33.10 42.08 38.59
N GLY A 106 -31.92 42.70 38.63
CA GLY A 106 -31.00 42.60 39.76
C GLY A 106 -30.08 41.37 39.73
N SER A 107 -30.14 40.52 38.70
CA SER A 107 -29.28 39.34 38.54
C SER A 107 -28.55 39.32 37.18
N PRO A 108 -27.34 38.75 37.09
CA PRO A 108 -26.65 38.58 35.80
C PRO A 108 -27.36 37.53 34.94
N LEU A 109 -27.17 37.61 33.62
CA LEU A 109 -27.62 36.59 32.68
C LEU A 109 -26.70 35.37 32.79
N VAL A 110 -27.27 34.22 33.16
CA VAL A 110 -26.57 32.94 33.25
C VAL A 110 -26.86 32.12 31.99
N LEU A 111 -25.80 31.60 31.37
CA LEU A 111 -25.88 30.70 30.22
C LEU A 111 -25.29 29.34 30.60
N THR A 112 -26.01 28.27 30.30
CA THR A 112 -25.56 26.88 30.46
C THR A 112 -25.66 26.17 29.11
N ALA A 113 -24.57 25.56 28.63
CA ALA A 113 -24.56 24.81 27.37
C ALA A 113 -24.26 23.33 27.62
N ARG A 114 -24.98 22.45 26.93
CA ARG A 114 -24.79 21.00 27.00
C ARG A 114 -24.64 20.40 25.61
N ASP A 115 -23.72 19.45 25.46
CA ASP A 115 -23.55 18.67 24.25
C ASP A 115 -24.14 17.24 24.38
N PRO A 116 -24.25 16.46 23.30
CA PRO A 116 -24.85 15.12 23.32
C PRO A 116 -24.00 14.08 24.05
N GLU A 117 -22.72 14.37 24.30
CA GLU A 117 -21.79 13.50 25.01
C GLU A 117 -21.78 13.79 26.52
N GLY A 118 -22.62 14.72 26.99
CA GLY A 118 -22.80 15.03 28.40
C GLY A 118 -21.85 16.11 28.94
N ASN A 119 -21.03 16.76 28.09
CA ASN A 119 -20.24 17.90 28.53
C ASN A 119 -21.16 19.10 28.77
N GLU A 120 -20.92 19.80 29.88
CA GLU A 120 -21.70 20.97 30.29
C GLU A 120 -20.76 22.12 30.61
N ALA A 121 -21.06 23.32 30.14
CA ALA A 121 -20.35 24.56 30.48
C ALA A 121 -21.34 25.60 31.01
N ARG A 122 -20.90 26.46 31.94
CA ARG A 122 -21.77 27.46 32.57
C ARG A 122 -21.04 28.78 32.75
N THR A 123 -21.63 29.85 32.26
CA THR A 123 -21.07 31.21 32.34
C THR A 123 -22.15 32.21 32.73
N GLN A 124 -21.73 33.40 33.17
CA GLN A 124 -22.63 34.50 33.46
C GLN A 124 -22.13 35.79 32.80
N THR A 125 -22.98 36.80 32.66
CA THR A 125 -22.57 38.17 32.28
C THR A 125 -21.96 38.89 33.47
N ASP A 126 -21.09 39.85 33.20
CA ASP A 126 -20.54 40.71 34.26
C ASP A 126 -21.49 41.88 34.54
N PHE A 127 -22.37 42.19 33.58
CA PHE A 127 -23.52 43.08 33.74
C PHE A 127 -24.70 42.41 34.45
N VAL A 128 -25.31 43.14 35.40
CA VAL A 128 -26.52 42.76 36.12
C VAL A 128 -27.74 43.29 35.37
N GLY A 129 -28.76 42.45 35.15
CA GLY A 129 -29.98 42.84 34.46
C GLY A 129 -30.67 44.03 35.13
N VAL A 130 -30.90 45.11 34.37
CA VAL A 130 -31.59 46.31 34.85
C VAL A 130 -33.04 46.34 34.33
N PRO A 131 -33.97 47.06 35.00
CA PRO A 131 -35.29 47.30 34.43
C PRO A 131 -35.18 47.95 33.04
N ALA A 132 -35.90 47.44 32.06
CA ALA A 132 -35.87 47.96 30.71
C ALA A 132 -36.73 49.23 30.58
N GLU A 133 -36.13 50.37 30.27
CA GLU A 133 -36.88 51.59 29.94
C GLU A 133 -37.45 51.58 28.51
N LYS A 134 -36.71 50.96 27.57
CA LYS A 134 -37.10 50.73 26.17
C LYS A 134 -36.48 49.42 25.67
N HIS A 135 -37.26 48.60 24.96
CA HIS A 135 -36.86 47.31 24.38
C HIS A 135 -36.37 46.25 25.40
N PRO A 136 -37.29 45.56 26.11
CA PRO A 136 -36.92 44.47 27.00
C PRO A 136 -36.24 43.33 26.23
N LEU A 137 -35.40 42.56 26.93
CA LEU A 137 -34.76 41.38 26.38
C LEU A 137 -35.81 40.32 26.04
N THR A 138 -35.94 40.01 24.75
CA THR A 138 -36.89 39.00 24.27
C THR A 138 -36.18 37.68 23.98
N ALA A 139 -36.94 36.58 23.98
CA ALA A 139 -36.48 35.28 23.53
C ALA A 139 -35.90 35.32 22.10
N ALA A 140 -36.51 36.12 21.20
CA ALA A 140 -36.03 36.31 19.83
C ALA A 140 -34.65 36.97 19.80
N THR A 141 -34.41 37.98 20.66
CA THR A 141 -33.10 38.62 20.79
C THR A 141 -32.06 37.64 21.34
N LEU A 142 -32.39 36.86 22.38
CA LEU A 142 -31.49 35.83 22.92
C LEU A 142 -31.12 34.79 21.87
N LYS A 143 -32.11 34.23 21.17
CA LYS A 143 -31.88 33.25 20.09
C LYS A 143 -30.94 33.80 19.04
N LYS A 144 -31.21 35.00 18.53
CA LYS A 144 -30.39 35.67 17.51
C LYS A 144 -28.94 35.88 17.95
N GLN A 145 -28.69 36.14 19.23
CA GLN A 145 -27.32 36.27 19.73
C GLN A 145 -26.67 34.91 20.00
N LEU A 146 -27.37 33.95 20.58
CA LEU A 146 -26.80 32.66 20.99
C LEU A 146 -26.59 31.68 19.83
N GLU A 147 -27.34 31.80 18.73
CA GLU A 147 -27.16 30.97 17.53
C GLU A 147 -25.90 31.30 16.73
N ARG A 148 -25.29 32.47 16.97
CA ARG A 148 -24.09 32.95 16.27
C ARG A 148 -22.82 32.28 16.80
N LEU A 149 -22.69 30.99 16.52
CA LEU A 149 -21.58 30.13 16.94
C LEU A 149 -20.40 30.10 15.93
N GLY A 150 -20.56 30.71 14.75
CA GLY A 150 -19.46 31.05 13.82
C GLY A 150 -18.52 29.88 13.46
N ASN A 151 -17.22 30.07 13.67
CA ASN A 151 -16.14 29.11 13.37
C ASN A 151 -15.94 28.04 14.44
N THR A 152 -16.81 27.97 15.45
CA THR A 152 -16.71 26.97 16.51
C THR A 152 -17.28 25.64 16.01
N PRO A 153 -16.88 24.48 16.54
CA PRO A 153 -17.43 23.20 16.09
C PRO A 153 -18.91 23.01 16.48
N PHE A 154 -19.58 24.00 17.09
CA PHE A 154 -20.93 23.86 17.63
C PHE A 154 -22.01 24.46 16.71
N ILE A 155 -23.21 23.87 16.76
CA ILE A 155 -24.45 24.42 16.21
C ILE A 155 -25.54 24.42 17.30
N LEU A 156 -26.39 25.44 17.32
CA LEU A 156 -27.46 25.53 18.30
C LEU A 156 -28.62 24.60 17.88
N ALA A 157 -28.84 23.53 18.63
CA ALA A 157 -29.92 22.59 18.41
C ALA A 157 -31.17 22.90 19.23
N GLY A 158 -30.99 23.47 20.42
CA GLY A 158 -32.08 23.88 21.31
C GLY A 158 -31.71 25.10 22.16
N LEU A 159 -32.71 25.91 22.48
CA LEU A 159 -32.57 27.05 23.38
C LEU A 159 -33.75 27.07 24.35
N ASP A 160 -33.44 26.97 25.64
CA ASP A 160 -34.37 27.18 26.74
C ASP A 160 -34.10 28.54 27.38
N TRP A 161 -35.13 29.26 27.83
CA TRP A 161 -34.96 30.55 28.46
C TRP A 161 -35.93 30.79 29.61
N GLU A 162 -35.47 31.55 30.60
CA GLU A 162 -36.25 32.03 31.73
C GLU A 162 -35.92 33.51 31.96
N ILE A 163 -36.85 34.40 31.58
CA ILE A 163 -36.70 35.86 31.69
C ILE A 163 -37.76 36.35 32.67
N ASN A 164 -37.32 36.76 33.86
CA ASN A 164 -38.21 37.19 34.95
C ASN A 164 -38.25 38.72 35.02
N GLY A 165 -39.33 39.29 34.48
CA GLY A 165 -39.58 40.74 34.41
C GLY A 165 -39.10 41.40 33.11
N GLU A 166 -39.27 42.72 33.00
CA GLU A 166 -38.77 43.50 31.86
C GLU A 166 -37.28 43.83 32.08
N VAL A 167 -36.41 42.89 31.72
CA VAL A 167 -34.96 43.01 31.93
C VAL A 167 -34.26 43.52 30.67
N MET A 168 -33.26 44.40 30.82
CA MET A 168 -32.33 44.78 29.77
C MET A 168 -30.93 44.21 30.07
N VAL A 169 -30.34 43.53 29.08
CA VAL A 169 -28.94 43.10 29.07
C VAL A 169 -28.32 43.56 27.76
N PRO A 170 -27.20 44.31 27.78
CA PRO A 170 -26.53 44.75 26.56
C PRO A 170 -26.14 43.58 25.64
N VAL A 171 -26.28 43.76 24.33
CA VAL A 171 -25.92 42.73 23.34
C VAL A 171 -24.43 42.36 23.40
N SER A 172 -23.56 43.30 23.78
CA SER A 172 -22.12 43.04 24.00
C SER A 172 -21.90 41.98 25.08
N GLU A 173 -22.60 42.09 26.22
CA GLU A 173 -22.53 41.16 27.35
C GLU A 173 -22.98 39.75 26.96
N ILE A 174 -24.10 39.65 26.22
CA ILE A 174 -24.62 38.37 25.74
C ILE A 174 -23.61 37.70 24.79
N ASN A 175 -22.97 38.49 23.91
CA ASN A 175 -21.96 38.00 22.99
C ASN A 175 -20.69 37.52 23.69
N GLU A 176 -20.28 38.20 24.77
CA GLU A 176 -19.13 37.84 25.58
C GLU A 176 -19.39 36.58 26.40
N ALA A 177 -20.54 36.51 27.09
CA ALA A 177 -20.97 35.31 27.80
C ALA A 177 -21.05 34.09 26.86
N ARG A 178 -21.61 34.23 25.66
CA ARG A 178 -21.61 33.17 24.63
C ARG A 178 -20.19 32.73 24.27
N ARG A 179 -19.25 33.67 24.06
CA ARG A 179 -17.85 33.33 23.72
C ARG A 179 -17.18 32.55 24.85
N ARG A 180 -17.35 32.99 26.11
CA ARG A 180 -16.84 32.28 27.30
C ARG A 180 -17.43 30.87 27.40
N LEU A 181 -18.74 30.74 27.21
CA LEU A 181 -19.48 29.48 27.26
C LEU A 181 -18.94 28.46 26.26
N VAL A 182 -18.76 28.90 25.02
CA VAL A 182 -18.25 28.05 23.94
C VAL A 182 -16.80 27.65 24.20
N ALA A 183 -15.95 28.58 24.66
CA ALA A 183 -14.56 28.28 24.99
C ALA A 183 -14.43 27.23 26.11
N GLU A 184 -15.23 27.36 27.17
CA GLU A 184 -15.25 26.40 28.28
C GLU A 184 -15.76 25.02 27.82
N LEU A 185 -16.83 24.97 27.01
CA LEU A 185 -17.34 23.72 26.46
C LEU A 185 -16.32 23.04 25.54
N THR A 186 -15.60 23.82 24.71
CA THR A 186 -14.48 23.30 23.90
C THR A 186 -13.38 22.73 24.78
N ALA A 187 -12.96 23.43 25.84
CA ALA A 187 -11.92 22.95 26.75
C ALA A 187 -12.32 21.63 27.44
N LYS A 188 -13.58 21.49 27.88
CA LYS A 188 -14.10 20.25 28.47
C LYS A 188 -14.06 19.08 27.49
N ARG A 189 -14.43 19.31 26.23
CA ARG A 189 -14.31 18.29 25.17
C ARG A 189 -12.87 17.90 24.87
N LEU A 190 -11.95 18.87 24.82
CA LEU A 190 -10.54 18.61 24.52
C LEU A 190 -9.83 17.85 25.65
N ARG A 191 -10.28 17.99 26.90
CA ARG A 191 -9.70 17.29 28.06
C ARG A 191 -9.76 15.77 27.93
N PHE A 192 -10.77 15.21 27.26
CA PHE A 192 -10.83 13.77 26.99
C PHE A 192 -9.68 13.28 26.08
N PHE A 193 -9.14 14.17 25.24
CA PHE A 193 -8.05 13.88 24.32
C PHE A 193 -6.67 14.25 24.87
N ASP A 194 -6.61 14.81 26.09
CA ASP A 194 -5.36 15.14 26.75
C ASP A 194 -4.69 13.85 27.23
N ARG A 195 -3.62 13.45 26.54
CA ARG A 195 -2.83 12.27 26.92
C ARG A 195 -1.76 12.73 27.91
N PRO A 196 -1.82 12.32 29.20
CA PRO A 196 -0.79 12.71 30.14
C PRO A 196 0.58 12.23 29.64
N ALA A 197 1.58 13.12 29.71
CA ALA A 197 2.95 12.75 29.38
C ALA A 197 3.38 11.57 30.26
N VAL A 198 4.04 10.58 29.65
CA VAL A 198 4.62 9.47 30.42
C VAL A 198 5.71 10.06 31.33
N PRO A 199 5.63 9.87 32.66
CA PRO A 199 6.67 10.33 33.57
C PRO A 199 8.06 9.84 33.13
N ALA A 200 9.05 10.71 33.19
CA ALA A 200 10.38 10.44 32.64
C ALA A 200 11.02 9.19 33.28
N ASP A 201 10.81 8.96 34.57
CA ASP A 201 11.25 7.78 35.30
C ASP A 201 10.60 6.50 34.76
N ILE A 202 9.30 6.52 34.47
CA ILE A 202 8.58 5.38 33.88
C ILE A 202 9.09 5.11 32.47
N PHE A 203 9.30 6.16 31.66
CA PHE A 203 9.87 6.03 30.32
C PHE A 203 11.26 5.41 30.37
N GLN A 204 12.16 5.95 31.18
CA GLN A 204 13.53 5.46 31.31
C GLN A 204 13.59 4.04 31.85
N ARG A 205 12.78 3.71 32.85
CA ARG A 205 12.69 2.33 33.36
C ARG A 205 12.21 1.35 32.30
N ARG A 206 11.19 1.71 31.50
CA ARG A 206 10.69 0.87 30.40
C ARG A 206 11.74 0.73 29.30
N LEU A 207 12.42 1.82 28.93
CA LEU A 207 13.50 1.80 27.96
C LEU A 207 14.66 0.91 28.41
N ALA A 208 15.05 0.99 29.69
CA ALA A 208 16.08 0.14 30.27
C ALA A 208 15.64 -1.35 30.33
N ALA A 209 14.36 -1.63 30.58
CA ALA A 209 13.82 -2.99 30.62
C ALA A 209 13.75 -3.67 29.24
N ILE A 210 13.71 -2.88 28.16
CA ILE A 210 13.87 -3.37 26.77
C ILE A 210 15.30 -3.91 26.55
N GLY A 211 16.23 -3.56 27.45
CA GLY A 211 17.64 -3.92 27.40
C GLY A 211 18.42 -3.03 26.43
N PRO A 212 19.76 -2.98 26.54
CA PRO A 212 20.56 -2.48 25.43
C PRO A 212 20.20 -3.30 24.19
N VAL A 213 19.89 -2.61 23.08
CA VAL A 213 20.00 -3.24 21.77
C VAL A 213 21.49 -3.51 21.62
N ASP A 214 21.94 -4.73 21.95
CA ASP A 214 23.27 -5.19 21.64
C ASP A 214 23.47 -4.88 20.16
N GLN A 215 24.28 -3.87 19.85
CA GLN A 215 24.63 -3.53 18.48
C GLN A 215 25.72 -4.51 18.10
N PRO A 216 25.39 -5.57 17.36
CA PRO A 216 26.39 -6.54 16.99
C PRO A 216 27.36 -5.80 16.06
N ALA A 217 28.65 -6.08 16.19
CA ALA A 217 29.67 -5.39 15.40
C ALA A 217 29.31 -5.48 13.92
N LEU A 218 29.31 -4.32 13.23
CA LEU A 218 29.04 -4.23 11.80
C LEU A 218 29.92 -5.26 11.06
N HIS A 219 29.29 -6.32 10.56
CA HIS A 219 29.98 -7.28 9.69
C HIS A 219 30.17 -6.61 8.34
N GLN A 220 31.43 -6.43 7.93
CA GLN A 220 31.73 -6.02 6.57
C GLN A 220 31.65 -7.26 5.66
N PRO A 221 30.67 -7.33 4.76
CA PRO A 221 30.55 -8.41 3.79
C PRO A 221 31.65 -8.31 2.74
N GLU A 222 32.74 -9.06 2.88
CA GLU A 222 33.77 -9.11 1.82
C GLU A 222 33.40 -10.06 0.68
N LYS A 223 32.30 -10.83 0.81
CA LYS A 223 31.95 -11.92 -0.10
C LYS A 223 30.78 -11.56 -1.01
N LYS A 224 30.91 -11.99 -2.26
CA LYS A 224 29.85 -11.98 -3.27
C LYS A 224 28.59 -12.69 -2.74
N PRO A 225 27.39 -12.10 -2.89
CA PRO A 225 26.14 -12.76 -2.53
C PRO A 225 25.88 -14.02 -3.36
N LEU A 226 25.25 -15.03 -2.75
CA LEU A 226 24.76 -16.21 -3.46
C LEU A 226 23.52 -15.85 -4.29
N LEU A 227 23.41 -16.41 -5.49
CA LEU A 227 22.19 -16.30 -6.30
C LEU A 227 21.24 -17.45 -5.97
N ALA A 228 20.12 -17.11 -5.36
CA ALA A 228 19.03 -18.04 -5.11
C ALA A 228 17.95 -17.97 -6.19
N VAL A 229 17.34 -19.10 -6.52
CA VAL A 229 16.22 -19.16 -7.47
C VAL A 229 15.13 -20.06 -6.92
N THR A 230 13.86 -19.62 -6.98
CA THR A 230 12.72 -20.48 -6.61
C THR A 230 12.00 -20.97 -7.84
N VAL A 231 11.75 -22.28 -7.90
CA VAL A 231 11.12 -22.93 -9.06
C VAL A 231 10.06 -23.94 -8.60
N GLY A 232 9.10 -24.24 -9.49
CA GLY A 232 8.04 -25.22 -9.24
C GLY A 232 8.28 -26.60 -9.86
N ASP A 233 9.13 -26.70 -10.88
CA ASP A 233 9.24 -27.88 -11.73
C ASP A 233 10.68 -28.31 -12.01
N GLN A 234 10.86 -29.56 -12.45
CA GLN A 234 12.15 -30.20 -12.65
C GLN A 234 12.96 -29.54 -13.78
N VAL A 235 12.31 -29.08 -14.84
CA VAL A 235 12.98 -28.49 -16.00
C VAL A 235 13.58 -27.13 -15.61
N SER A 236 12.77 -26.27 -14.98
CA SER A 236 13.21 -24.99 -14.44
C SER A 236 14.33 -25.15 -13.40
N ALA A 237 14.25 -26.17 -12.54
CA ALA A 237 15.31 -26.51 -11.58
C ALA A 237 16.64 -26.80 -12.26
N ARG A 238 16.66 -27.72 -13.23
CA ARG A 238 17.89 -28.08 -13.96
C ARG A 238 18.46 -26.89 -14.72
N LEU A 239 17.60 -26.10 -15.36
CA LEU A 239 18.02 -24.91 -16.12
C LEU A 239 18.57 -23.79 -15.22
N ALA A 240 17.97 -23.56 -14.04
CA ALA A 240 18.48 -22.59 -13.08
C ALA A 240 19.87 -22.97 -12.55
N VAL A 241 20.07 -24.24 -12.19
CA VAL A 241 21.39 -24.77 -11.78
C VAL A 241 22.42 -24.60 -12.91
N GLN A 242 22.09 -24.98 -14.14
CA GLN A 242 22.98 -24.81 -15.30
C GLN A 242 23.28 -23.36 -15.64
N ALA A 243 22.36 -22.45 -15.36
CA ALA A 243 22.51 -21.01 -15.57
C ALA A 243 23.36 -20.34 -14.46
N GLY A 244 23.72 -21.07 -13.41
CA GLY A 244 24.56 -20.58 -12.32
C GLY A 244 23.77 -20.13 -11.09
N ALA A 245 22.72 -20.84 -10.69
CA ALA A 245 22.16 -20.68 -9.34
C ALA A 245 23.10 -21.32 -8.31
N ASP A 246 23.40 -20.63 -7.20
CA ASP A 246 24.16 -21.20 -6.08
C ASP A 246 23.22 -21.89 -5.08
N LEU A 247 21.97 -21.40 -4.99
CA LEU A 247 20.92 -21.93 -4.11
C LEU A 247 19.63 -22.09 -4.92
N LEU A 248 18.91 -23.19 -4.75
CA LEU A 248 17.65 -23.45 -5.43
C LEU A 248 16.56 -23.84 -4.42
N TYR A 249 15.49 -23.06 -4.37
CA TYR A 249 14.29 -23.39 -3.62
C TYR A 249 13.31 -24.19 -4.49
N LEU A 250 13.03 -25.43 -4.09
CA LEU A 250 11.92 -26.22 -4.61
C LEU A 250 10.64 -25.81 -3.89
N SER A 251 9.72 -25.21 -4.65
CA SER A 251 8.48 -24.64 -4.12
C SER A 251 7.58 -25.67 -3.45
N GLY A 252 7.03 -25.30 -2.28
CA GLY A 252 5.93 -26.03 -1.63
C GLY A 252 4.57 -25.81 -2.31
N GLU A 253 4.51 -24.95 -3.33
CA GLU A 253 3.31 -24.57 -4.09
C GLU A 253 3.52 -24.80 -5.58
N GLN A 254 2.50 -25.32 -6.27
CA GLN A 254 2.52 -25.53 -7.71
C GLN A 254 1.55 -24.57 -8.40
N PHE A 255 2.08 -23.77 -9.32
CA PHE A 255 1.31 -22.79 -10.13
C PHE A 255 1.31 -23.19 -11.60
N ARG A 256 0.49 -22.53 -12.43
CA ARG A 256 0.36 -22.80 -13.87
C ARG A 256 0.16 -24.28 -14.23
N HIS A 257 -0.51 -25.04 -13.36
CA HIS A 257 -0.77 -26.48 -13.55
C HIS A 257 0.49 -27.33 -13.67
N LYS A 258 1.63 -26.84 -13.17
CA LYS A 258 2.83 -27.63 -13.02
C LYS A 258 2.53 -28.85 -12.14
N GLU A 259 3.01 -30.01 -12.58
CA GLU A 259 2.84 -31.24 -11.82
C GLU A 259 3.65 -31.18 -10.53
N ARG A 260 3.12 -31.83 -9.48
CA ARG A 260 3.89 -31.96 -8.24
C ARG A 260 5.10 -32.84 -8.51
N LEU A 261 6.27 -32.38 -8.08
CA LEU A 261 7.49 -33.18 -8.12
C LEU A 261 7.31 -34.48 -7.34
N THR A 262 7.71 -35.60 -7.93
CA THR A 262 7.78 -36.89 -7.24
C THR A 262 9.00 -36.94 -6.33
N ASP A 263 8.99 -37.86 -5.37
CA ASP A 263 10.12 -38.08 -4.46
C ASP A 263 11.41 -38.36 -5.25
N GLN A 264 11.33 -39.19 -6.30
CA GLN A 264 12.45 -39.49 -7.19
C GLN A 264 12.97 -38.23 -7.90
N GLN A 265 12.08 -37.38 -8.43
CA GLN A 265 12.50 -36.15 -9.10
C GLN A 265 13.19 -35.18 -8.13
N ILE A 266 12.74 -35.11 -6.87
CA ILE A 266 13.38 -34.28 -5.85
C ILE A 266 14.79 -34.79 -5.55
N GLU A 267 14.96 -36.09 -5.35
CA GLU A 267 16.28 -36.72 -5.15
C GLU A 267 17.22 -36.48 -6.34
N GLU A 268 16.72 -36.63 -7.57
CA GLU A 268 17.48 -36.33 -8.80
C GLU A 268 17.91 -34.87 -8.87
N ILE A 269 17.06 -33.93 -8.46
CA ILE A 269 17.39 -32.50 -8.44
C ILE A 269 18.45 -32.22 -7.35
N ILE A 270 18.32 -32.82 -6.16
CA ILE A 270 19.29 -32.69 -5.06
C ILE A 270 20.67 -33.18 -5.51
N ASN A 271 20.75 -34.36 -6.11
CA ASN A 271 22.00 -34.92 -6.62
C ASN A 271 22.59 -34.04 -7.73
N PHE A 272 21.76 -33.66 -8.72
CA PHE A 272 22.18 -32.83 -9.84
C PHE A 272 22.72 -31.45 -9.40
N GLY A 273 22.07 -30.84 -8.41
CA GLY A 273 22.51 -29.58 -7.80
C GLY A 273 23.82 -29.75 -7.05
N THR A 274 23.91 -30.75 -6.18
CA THR A 274 25.10 -31.04 -5.36
C THR A 274 26.35 -31.27 -6.21
N GLU A 275 26.23 -32.06 -7.29
CA GLU A 275 27.32 -32.29 -8.26
C GLU A 275 27.85 -31.00 -8.92
N ARG A 276 27.03 -29.94 -8.96
CA ARG A 276 27.34 -28.66 -9.60
C ARG A 276 27.55 -27.53 -8.61
N GLY A 277 27.64 -27.85 -7.31
CA GLY A 277 27.83 -26.86 -6.25
C GLY A 277 26.60 -25.99 -5.96
N CYS A 278 25.42 -26.37 -6.46
CA CYS A 278 24.15 -25.70 -6.13
C CYS A 278 23.48 -26.38 -4.94
N GLN A 279 23.20 -25.61 -3.90
CA GLN A 279 22.49 -26.05 -2.70
C GLN A 279 20.99 -26.13 -2.97
N ILE A 280 20.37 -27.28 -2.71
CA ILE A 280 18.92 -27.45 -2.92
C ILE A 280 18.18 -27.33 -1.60
N VAL A 281 17.19 -26.44 -1.54
CA VAL A 281 16.32 -26.18 -0.38
C VAL A 281 14.91 -26.63 -0.72
N VAL A 282 14.26 -27.37 0.19
CA VAL A 282 12.85 -27.75 0.02
C VAL A 282 11.98 -26.80 0.84
N ALA A 283 11.06 -26.10 0.19
CA ALA A 283 10.12 -25.21 0.87
C ALA A 283 8.85 -25.96 1.29
N LEU A 284 8.45 -25.77 2.55
CA LEU A 284 7.13 -26.21 3.03
C LEU A 284 6.03 -25.25 2.52
N PRO A 285 4.76 -25.71 2.44
CA PRO A 285 3.65 -24.84 2.05
C PRO A 285 3.55 -23.60 2.93
N ARG A 286 3.28 -22.43 2.32
CA ARG A 286 3.19 -21.18 3.10
C ARG A 286 1.97 -21.13 4.01
N ILE A 287 0.87 -21.74 3.59
CA ILE A 287 -0.39 -21.83 4.32
C ILE A 287 -0.84 -23.30 4.31
N TRP A 288 -1.32 -23.76 5.46
CA TRP A 288 -1.96 -25.06 5.65
C TRP A 288 -2.96 -24.98 6.81
N HIS A 289 -4.01 -25.79 6.77
CA HIS A 289 -5.03 -25.91 7.83
C HIS A 289 -4.84 -27.18 8.64
N MET A 290 -5.51 -27.28 9.80
CA MET A 290 -5.42 -28.47 10.66
C MET A 290 -5.74 -29.79 9.93
N ALA A 291 -6.66 -29.76 8.95
CA ALA A 291 -6.96 -30.92 8.11
C ALA A 291 -5.77 -31.39 7.25
N GLU A 292 -4.82 -30.51 6.94
CA GLU A 292 -3.61 -30.79 6.16
C GLU A 292 -2.40 -31.10 7.05
N ARG A 293 -2.54 -31.05 8.38
CA ARG A 293 -1.42 -31.27 9.34
C ARG A 293 -0.67 -32.58 9.07
N GLN A 294 -1.39 -33.67 8.84
CA GLN A 294 -0.76 -34.98 8.60
C GLN A 294 0.04 -34.99 7.30
N ASN A 295 -0.37 -34.24 6.28
CA ASN A 295 0.37 -34.11 5.03
C ASN A 295 1.65 -33.31 5.23
N LEU A 296 1.61 -32.26 6.05
CA LEU A 296 2.80 -31.50 6.42
C LEU A 296 3.81 -32.37 7.20
N LEU A 297 3.35 -33.16 8.17
CA LEU A 297 4.21 -34.06 8.95
C LEU A 297 4.87 -35.12 8.05
N LYS A 298 4.11 -35.73 7.14
CA LYS A 298 4.64 -36.66 6.13
C LYS A 298 5.66 -35.99 5.20
N LEU A 299 5.40 -34.74 4.79
CA LEU A 299 6.35 -33.98 3.97
C LEU A 299 7.65 -33.72 4.75
N MET A 300 7.58 -33.37 6.03
CA MET A 300 8.77 -33.17 6.88
C MET A 300 9.57 -34.47 7.05
N GLU A 301 8.90 -35.63 7.19
CA GLU A 301 9.57 -36.93 7.18
C GLU A 301 10.31 -37.19 5.87
N LYS A 302 9.68 -36.89 4.73
CA LYS A 302 10.32 -37.01 3.41
C LYS A 302 11.52 -36.06 3.25
N VAL A 303 11.41 -34.82 3.71
CA VAL A 303 12.53 -33.86 3.71
C VAL A 303 13.73 -34.44 4.47
N ASN A 304 13.52 -35.09 5.62
CA ASN A 304 14.60 -35.76 6.34
C ASN A 304 15.20 -36.97 5.59
N GLN A 305 14.42 -37.63 4.74
CA GLN A 305 14.88 -38.73 3.88
C GLN A 305 15.70 -38.22 2.70
N TRP A 306 15.20 -37.19 2.00
CA TRP A 306 15.86 -36.55 0.87
C TRP A 306 17.15 -35.83 1.24
N ARG A 307 17.27 -35.36 2.48
CA ARG A 307 18.45 -34.62 3.01
C ARG A 307 18.86 -33.43 2.12
N PRO A 308 17.94 -32.48 1.84
CA PRO A 308 18.30 -31.25 1.14
C PRO A 308 19.28 -30.41 1.98
N ALA A 309 19.87 -29.39 1.37
CA ALA A 309 20.77 -28.46 2.07
C ALA A 309 20.07 -27.71 3.22
N ALA A 310 18.77 -27.42 3.06
CA ALA A 310 17.93 -26.83 4.10
C ALA A 310 16.44 -27.11 3.84
N VAL A 311 15.61 -26.83 4.85
CA VAL A 311 14.15 -26.72 4.72
C VAL A 311 13.73 -25.27 4.90
N SER A 312 12.88 -24.75 4.01
CA SER A 312 12.33 -23.38 4.11
C SER A 312 10.93 -23.40 4.72
N VAL A 313 10.67 -22.51 5.68
CA VAL A 313 9.39 -22.36 6.38
C VAL A 313 8.84 -20.95 6.23
N ALA A 314 7.53 -20.83 6.02
CA ALA A 314 6.88 -19.55 5.71
C ALA A 314 5.74 -19.19 6.70
N ASN A 315 5.59 -19.93 7.79
CA ASN A 315 4.65 -19.61 8.87
C ASN A 315 5.13 -20.24 10.21
N LEU A 316 4.61 -19.74 11.33
CA LEU A 316 5.03 -20.18 12.67
C LEU A 316 4.72 -21.65 12.96
N GLY A 317 3.61 -22.18 12.43
CA GLY A 317 3.27 -23.61 12.61
C GLY A 317 4.26 -24.53 11.90
N SER A 318 4.65 -24.18 10.67
CA SER A 318 5.70 -24.89 9.94
C SER A 318 7.08 -24.71 10.59
N LEU A 319 7.38 -23.53 11.13
CA LEU A 319 8.60 -23.29 11.91
C LEU A 319 8.66 -24.19 13.15
N GLN A 320 7.58 -24.28 13.93
CA GLN A 320 7.51 -25.18 15.08
C GLN A 320 7.77 -26.64 14.68
N VAL A 321 7.10 -27.11 13.62
CA VAL A 321 7.30 -28.47 13.11
C VAL A 321 8.76 -28.70 12.69
N ALA A 322 9.38 -27.73 12.01
CA ALA A 322 10.77 -27.82 11.59
C ALA A 322 11.73 -27.83 12.79
N LEU A 323 11.52 -26.98 13.81
CA LEU A 323 12.32 -26.96 15.03
C LEU A 323 12.27 -28.30 15.78
N GLU A 324 11.11 -28.95 15.80
CA GLU A 324 10.94 -30.25 16.48
C GLU A 324 11.49 -31.44 15.68
N LYS A 325 11.51 -31.36 14.34
CA LYS A 325 11.65 -32.57 13.48
C LYS A 325 12.70 -32.48 12.39
N ALA A 326 13.10 -31.29 11.96
CA ALA A 326 14.05 -31.15 10.86
C ALA A 326 15.44 -31.61 11.29
N ARG A 327 16.12 -32.36 10.41
CA ARG A 327 17.53 -32.78 10.57
C ARG A 327 18.48 -32.00 9.68
N VAL A 328 17.96 -30.97 9.02
CA VAL A 328 18.67 -30.07 8.11
C VAL A 328 18.47 -28.64 8.60
N PRO A 329 19.35 -27.70 8.24
CA PRO A 329 19.17 -26.28 8.55
C PRO A 329 17.79 -25.75 8.18
N ILE A 330 17.28 -24.82 8.99
CA ILE A 330 15.97 -24.20 8.81
C ILE A 330 16.17 -22.79 8.28
N TYR A 331 15.51 -22.47 7.17
CA TYR A 331 15.46 -21.13 6.59
C TYR A 331 14.07 -20.52 6.82
N ALA A 332 14.03 -19.30 7.35
CA ALA A 332 12.80 -18.54 7.55
C ALA A 332 12.53 -17.68 6.31
N ASP A 333 11.47 -18.01 5.57
CA ASP A 333 11.12 -17.38 4.30
C ASP A 333 10.37 -16.05 4.49
N TYR A 334 10.33 -15.22 3.45
CA TYR A 334 9.81 -13.85 3.49
C TYR A 334 8.35 -13.71 3.97
N PRO A 335 7.44 -14.70 3.83
CA PRO A 335 6.08 -14.59 4.36
C PRO A 335 6.00 -14.52 5.90
N LEU A 336 7.10 -14.76 6.62
CA LEU A 336 7.20 -14.52 8.07
C LEU A 336 7.33 -13.03 8.43
N ASN A 337 7.40 -12.13 7.44
CA ASN A 337 7.41 -10.67 7.61
C ASN A 337 8.52 -10.19 8.56
N ILE A 338 9.75 -10.59 8.27
CA ILE A 338 10.93 -10.22 9.06
C ILE A 338 11.29 -8.77 8.76
N TYR A 339 10.89 -7.88 9.68
CA TYR A 339 10.89 -6.43 9.51
C TYR A 339 11.84 -5.68 10.47
N ASN A 340 12.26 -6.32 11.55
CA ASN A 340 13.06 -5.71 12.60
C ASN A 340 14.06 -6.71 13.17
N ASP A 341 14.99 -6.18 13.95
CA ASP A 341 16.03 -6.89 14.66
C ASP A 341 15.49 -7.90 15.69
N TRP A 342 14.36 -7.61 16.33
CA TRP A 342 13.72 -8.52 17.30
C TRP A 342 13.31 -9.83 16.65
N SER A 343 12.71 -9.77 15.45
CA SER A 343 12.35 -10.97 14.69
C SER A 343 13.59 -11.77 14.32
N ILE A 344 14.68 -11.11 13.88
CA ILE A 344 15.92 -11.79 13.50
C ILE A 344 16.56 -12.45 14.73
N ARG A 345 16.66 -11.73 15.84
CA ARG A 345 17.19 -12.25 17.11
C ARG A 345 16.42 -13.48 17.59
N LEU A 346 15.09 -13.41 17.62
CA LEU A 346 14.24 -14.53 18.02
C LEU A 346 14.49 -15.75 17.12
N LEU A 347 14.51 -15.57 15.81
CA LEU A 347 14.74 -16.68 14.88
C LEU A 347 16.15 -17.27 15.05
N LYS A 348 17.17 -16.42 15.26
CA LYS A 348 18.54 -16.86 15.57
C LYS A 348 18.58 -17.68 16.86
N GLU A 349 17.96 -17.21 17.94
CA GLU A 349 17.90 -17.90 19.24
C GLU A 349 17.17 -19.26 19.13
N LEU A 350 16.21 -19.38 18.22
CA LEU A 350 15.55 -20.65 17.88
C LEU A 350 16.41 -21.58 17.00
N GLY A 351 17.56 -21.13 16.49
CA GLY A 351 18.46 -21.93 15.65
C GLY A 351 18.18 -21.86 14.14
N VAL A 352 17.45 -20.84 13.67
CA VAL A 352 17.27 -20.57 12.23
C VAL A 352 18.59 -20.13 11.61
N ALA A 353 18.96 -20.72 10.48
CA ALA A 353 20.26 -20.51 9.82
C ALA A 353 20.25 -19.39 8.76
N GLN A 354 19.09 -19.09 8.19
CA GLN A 354 18.91 -18.00 7.22
C GLN A 354 17.54 -17.35 7.38
N VAL A 355 17.48 -16.03 7.18
CA VAL A 355 16.26 -15.22 7.21
C VAL A 355 16.08 -14.45 5.91
N SER A 356 14.92 -14.56 5.28
CA SER A 356 14.54 -13.72 4.15
C SER A 356 13.84 -12.46 4.66
N LEU A 357 14.47 -11.31 4.44
CA LEU A 357 13.95 -10.01 4.84
C LEU A 357 12.67 -9.69 4.07
N SER A 358 11.76 -8.95 4.72
CA SER A 358 10.51 -8.55 4.09
C SER A 358 10.76 -7.72 2.82
N PRO A 359 10.09 -8.02 1.68
CA PRO A 359 10.21 -7.23 0.45
C PRO A 359 9.57 -5.83 0.54
N GLU A 360 8.99 -5.52 1.70
CA GLU A 360 8.35 -4.24 2.00
C GLU A 360 9.30 -3.25 2.72
N LEU A 361 10.51 -3.70 3.10
CA LEU A 361 11.56 -2.86 3.68
C LEU A 361 12.20 -1.95 2.62
N ASN A 362 12.68 -0.77 3.04
CA ASN A 362 13.55 0.08 2.24
C ASN A 362 15.05 -0.20 2.51
N PHE A 363 15.93 0.31 1.64
CA PHE A 363 17.38 0.10 1.76
C PHE A 363 17.97 0.59 3.10
N THR A 364 17.52 1.73 3.63
CA THR A 364 17.97 2.22 4.94
C THR A 364 17.57 1.27 6.07
N GLN A 365 16.37 0.68 6.00
CA GLN A 365 15.95 -0.32 6.98
C GLN A 365 16.76 -1.61 6.83
N ILE A 366 17.01 -2.05 5.60
CA ILE A 366 17.82 -3.25 5.31
C ILE A 366 19.24 -3.08 5.83
N GLU A 367 19.88 -1.93 5.61
CA GLU A 367 21.21 -1.60 6.14
C GLU A 367 21.29 -1.76 7.66
N ASN A 368 20.25 -1.32 8.36
CA ASN A 368 20.16 -1.47 9.82
C ASN A 368 20.00 -2.92 10.27
N LEU A 369 19.57 -3.83 9.39
CA LEU A 369 19.40 -5.24 9.71
C LEU A 369 20.59 -6.08 9.25
N SER A 370 21.07 -5.91 8.02
CA SER A 370 21.99 -6.84 7.36
C SER A 370 23.37 -6.92 8.01
N ALA A 371 23.91 -5.81 8.49
CA ALA A 371 25.27 -5.75 9.05
C ALA A 371 25.38 -6.30 10.49
N ARG A 372 24.26 -6.69 11.11
CA ARG A 372 24.17 -6.93 12.55
C ARG A 372 24.07 -8.40 12.94
N TRP A 373 23.94 -9.35 12.02
CA TRP A 373 23.62 -10.72 12.45
C TRP A 373 24.54 -11.75 11.83
N GLU A 374 24.86 -12.76 12.65
CA GLU A 374 25.53 -13.99 12.21
C GLU A 374 24.59 -14.90 11.41
N VAL A 375 23.29 -14.64 11.42
CA VAL A 375 22.33 -15.37 10.58
C VAL A 375 22.42 -14.83 9.14
N SER A 376 22.43 -15.75 8.18
CA SER A 376 22.44 -15.38 6.75
C SER A 376 21.18 -14.60 6.40
N THR A 377 21.33 -13.49 5.69
CA THR A 377 20.22 -12.60 5.26
C THR A 377 19.97 -12.73 3.76
N GLU A 378 18.70 -12.89 3.39
CA GLU A 378 18.25 -12.99 1.99
C GLU A 378 17.32 -11.81 1.62
N CYS A 379 17.47 -11.28 0.40
CA CYS A 379 16.51 -10.34 -0.19
C CYS A 379 16.02 -10.85 -1.56
N LEU A 380 14.73 -10.61 -1.86
CA LEU A 380 14.18 -10.87 -3.19
C LEU A 380 14.57 -9.73 -4.14
N VAL A 381 15.16 -10.07 -5.29
CA VAL A 381 15.66 -9.09 -6.29
C VAL A 381 14.93 -9.16 -7.63
N HIS A 382 14.20 -10.25 -7.89
CA HIS A 382 13.46 -10.41 -9.13
C HIS A 382 12.20 -11.26 -8.94
N GLY A 383 11.14 -10.99 -9.70
CA GLY A 383 9.95 -11.84 -9.78
C GLY A 383 8.64 -11.14 -9.37
N ALA A 384 7.51 -11.80 -9.62
CA ALA A 384 6.18 -11.27 -9.31
C ALA A 384 5.78 -11.56 -7.86
N LEU A 385 5.84 -10.54 -7.00
CA LEU A 385 5.45 -10.66 -5.58
C LEU A 385 3.97 -11.07 -5.45
N THR A 386 3.69 -12.04 -4.57
CA THR A 386 2.31 -12.35 -4.16
C THR A 386 1.80 -11.22 -3.28
N MET A 387 0.67 -10.63 -3.62
CA MET A 387 0.04 -9.57 -2.82
C MET A 387 -1.06 -10.09 -1.91
N MET A 388 -1.76 -11.14 -2.33
CA MET A 388 -2.84 -11.73 -1.54
C MET A 388 -2.95 -13.23 -1.80
N VAL A 389 -3.27 -13.98 -0.76
CA VAL A 389 -3.71 -15.38 -0.85
C VAL A 389 -5.14 -15.46 -0.32
N SER A 390 -6.02 -16.17 -1.04
CA SER A 390 -7.44 -16.30 -0.74
C SER A 390 -7.87 -17.76 -0.79
N GLU A 391 -8.57 -18.22 0.25
CA GLU A 391 -9.29 -19.51 0.26
C GLU A 391 -10.52 -19.49 -0.68
N HIS A 392 -11.00 -18.29 -1.02
CA HIS A 392 -12.09 -18.07 -1.95
C HIS A 392 -11.53 -17.86 -3.36
N CYS A 393 -11.52 -18.94 -4.14
CA CYS A 393 -11.09 -18.92 -5.53
C CYS A 393 -12.19 -18.36 -6.44
N VAL A 394 -12.03 -17.12 -6.93
CA VAL A 394 -13.02 -16.48 -7.81
C VAL A 394 -13.14 -17.17 -9.17
N VAL A 395 -12.05 -17.75 -9.66
CA VAL A 395 -12.05 -18.55 -10.91
C VAL A 395 -12.97 -19.77 -10.75
N GLY A 396 -12.86 -20.47 -9.62
CA GLY A 396 -13.72 -21.60 -9.31
C GLY A 396 -15.19 -21.20 -9.10
N ALA A 397 -15.43 -20.06 -8.45
CA ALA A 397 -16.78 -19.56 -8.19
C ALA A 397 -17.50 -19.12 -9.49
N LEU A 398 -16.82 -18.37 -10.36
CA LEU A 398 -17.43 -17.77 -11.55
C LEU A 398 -17.43 -18.70 -12.77
N LEU A 399 -16.31 -19.40 -13.01
CA LEU A 399 -16.13 -20.23 -14.20
C LEU A 399 -16.24 -21.73 -13.89
N GLY A 400 -16.02 -22.08 -12.62
CA GLY A 400 -15.97 -23.46 -12.17
C GLY A 400 -17.29 -24.02 -11.66
N ASN A 401 -18.38 -23.25 -11.73
CA ASN A 401 -19.69 -23.60 -11.14
C ASN A 401 -19.62 -24.02 -9.66
N ARG A 402 -18.59 -23.58 -8.92
CA ARG A 402 -18.44 -23.88 -7.49
C ARG A 402 -19.50 -23.12 -6.71
N GLY A 403 -20.33 -23.86 -5.97
CA GLY A 403 -21.33 -23.32 -5.05
C GLY A 403 -21.29 -24.04 -3.71
N ALA A 404 -22.25 -23.76 -2.83
CA ALA A 404 -22.36 -24.43 -1.54
C ALA A 404 -22.48 -25.96 -1.66
N GLU A 405 -23.20 -26.44 -2.67
CA GLU A 405 -23.47 -27.87 -2.90
C GLU A 405 -22.78 -28.44 -4.15
N LYS A 406 -22.11 -27.59 -4.94
CA LYS A 406 -21.51 -27.98 -6.22
C LYS A 406 -19.99 -27.87 -6.14
N ALA A 407 -19.32 -28.99 -6.40
CA ALA A 407 -17.88 -29.02 -6.54
C ALA A 407 -17.42 -28.24 -7.79
N CYS A 408 -16.25 -27.62 -7.69
CA CYS A 408 -15.64 -26.89 -8.79
C CYS A 408 -15.32 -27.83 -9.96
N THR A 409 -15.63 -27.43 -11.19
CA THR A 409 -15.25 -28.15 -12.42
C THR A 409 -13.75 -28.08 -12.74
N ARG A 410 -12.97 -27.35 -11.94
CA ARG A 410 -11.52 -27.11 -12.07
C ARG A 410 -11.14 -26.46 -13.41
N PRO A 411 -11.78 -25.34 -13.81
CA PRO A 411 -11.49 -24.64 -15.06
C PRO A 411 -10.03 -24.22 -15.13
N CYS A 412 -9.47 -23.85 -13.97
CA CYS A 412 -8.06 -23.54 -13.80
C CYS A 412 -7.17 -24.59 -14.48
N VAL A 413 -7.30 -25.87 -14.14
CA VAL A 413 -6.45 -26.93 -14.70
C VAL A 413 -6.86 -27.35 -16.11
N ARG A 414 -8.17 -27.39 -16.39
CA ARG A 414 -8.70 -27.98 -17.62
C ARG A 414 -8.47 -27.11 -18.85
N GLU A 415 -8.63 -25.80 -18.71
CA GLU A 415 -8.63 -24.89 -19.84
C GLU A 415 -7.20 -24.48 -20.23
N LYS A 416 -6.21 -24.64 -19.35
CA LYS A 416 -4.83 -24.17 -19.52
C LYS A 416 -4.75 -22.69 -19.91
N VAL A 417 -5.70 -21.89 -19.44
CA VAL A 417 -5.78 -20.44 -19.67
C VAL A 417 -5.26 -19.69 -18.44
N ARG A 418 -4.68 -18.51 -18.66
CA ARG A 418 -4.23 -17.62 -17.58
C ARG A 418 -5.38 -16.69 -17.17
N TYR A 419 -5.60 -16.56 -15.86
CA TYR A 419 -6.64 -15.71 -15.30
C TYR A 419 -6.04 -14.46 -14.68
N TYR A 420 -6.79 -13.35 -14.74
CA TYR A 420 -6.37 -12.07 -14.19
C TYR A 420 -7.56 -11.37 -13.52
N LEU A 421 -7.32 -10.62 -12.45
CA LEU A 421 -8.22 -9.54 -12.03
C LEU A 421 -7.78 -8.25 -12.72
N GLN A 422 -8.73 -7.50 -13.26
CA GLN A 422 -8.44 -6.20 -13.84
C GLN A 422 -8.96 -5.10 -12.93
N ASP A 423 -8.10 -4.13 -12.58
CA ASP A 423 -8.52 -2.96 -11.80
C ASP A 423 -9.08 -1.83 -12.69
N ARG A 424 -9.48 -0.73 -12.03
CA ARG A 424 -9.98 0.50 -12.70
C ARG A 424 -8.93 1.22 -13.56
N LEU A 425 -7.65 0.92 -13.36
CA LEU A 425 -6.53 1.48 -14.12
C LEU A 425 -6.08 0.53 -15.24
N HIS A 426 -6.85 -0.53 -15.48
CA HIS A 426 -6.57 -1.58 -16.46
C HIS A 426 -5.31 -2.43 -16.18
N PHE A 427 -4.78 -2.39 -14.96
CA PHE A 427 -3.74 -3.34 -14.55
C PHE A 427 -4.33 -4.74 -14.44
N ARG A 428 -3.62 -5.73 -14.99
CA ARG A 428 -4.00 -7.14 -14.97
C ARG A 428 -3.20 -7.90 -13.93
N PHE A 429 -3.84 -8.18 -12.81
CA PHE A 429 -3.32 -8.88 -11.66
C PHE A 429 -3.39 -10.39 -11.89
N PRO A 430 -2.25 -11.09 -12.10
CA PRO A 430 -2.28 -12.50 -12.42
C PRO A 430 -2.83 -13.34 -11.26
N LEU A 431 -3.70 -14.28 -11.57
CA LEU A 431 -4.26 -15.25 -10.63
C LEU A 431 -3.61 -16.62 -10.82
N GLU A 432 -3.13 -17.21 -9.73
CA GLU A 432 -2.68 -18.61 -9.68
C GLU A 432 -3.50 -19.39 -8.66
N MET A 433 -3.60 -20.69 -8.85
CA MET A 433 -4.24 -21.60 -7.91
C MET A 433 -3.23 -22.67 -7.52
N ASP A 434 -3.03 -22.86 -6.22
CA ASP A 434 -2.18 -23.95 -5.74
C ASP A 434 -2.91 -25.30 -5.75
N GLN A 435 -2.17 -26.33 -5.37
CA GLN A 435 -2.65 -27.70 -5.29
C GLN A 435 -3.71 -27.96 -4.20
N ALA A 436 -3.98 -26.99 -3.33
CA ALA A 436 -5.02 -27.00 -2.31
C ALA A 436 -6.20 -26.07 -2.67
N CYS A 437 -6.23 -25.57 -3.92
CA CYS A 437 -7.25 -24.65 -4.43
C CYS A 437 -7.26 -23.26 -3.75
N ARG A 438 -6.14 -22.86 -3.13
CA ARG A 438 -5.96 -21.47 -2.68
C ARG A 438 -5.59 -20.62 -3.87
N MET A 439 -6.18 -19.44 -3.96
CA MET A 439 -5.96 -18.49 -5.04
C MET A 439 -4.93 -17.44 -4.62
N TYR A 440 -3.98 -17.16 -5.49
CA TYR A 440 -2.88 -16.23 -5.29
C TYR A 440 -3.03 -15.08 -6.28
N ILE A 441 -3.02 -13.86 -5.77
CA ILE A 441 -3.04 -12.64 -6.56
C ILE A 441 -1.62 -12.09 -6.57
N HIS A 442 -1.03 -11.98 -7.75
CA HIS A 442 0.32 -11.45 -7.93
C HIS A 442 0.32 -10.00 -8.40
N ASN A 443 1.43 -9.31 -8.12
CA ASN A 443 1.68 -7.98 -8.68
C ASN A 443 1.67 -8.05 -10.22
N PRO A 444 0.99 -7.12 -10.91
CA PRO A 444 0.99 -7.04 -12.38
C PRO A 444 2.38 -6.70 -12.93
N LYS A 445 3.21 -5.99 -12.17
CA LYS A 445 4.58 -5.67 -12.56
C LYS A 445 5.57 -6.57 -11.84
N VAL A 446 6.47 -7.16 -12.59
CA VAL A 446 7.57 -7.97 -12.05
C VAL A 446 8.55 -7.04 -11.34
N MET A 447 9.02 -7.46 -10.17
CA MET A 447 10.11 -6.76 -9.49
C MET A 447 11.42 -7.03 -10.23
N CYS A 448 12.25 -6.00 -10.40
CA CYS A 448 13.61 -6.17 -10.91
C CYS A 448 14.55 -5.14 -10.29
N LEU A 449 15.60 -5.64 -9.63
CA LEU A 449 16.61 -4.83 -8.94
C LEU A 449 18.02 -5.08 -9.50
N ILE A 450 18.12 -5.46 -10.77
CA ILE A 450 19.40 -5.77 -11.43
C ILE A 450 20.39 -4.59 -11.34
N GLU A 451 19.92 -3.36 -11.48
CA GLU A 451 20.75 -2.15 -11.38
C GLU A 451 21.19 -1.82 -9.94
N HIS A 452 20.60 -2.51 -8.95
CA HIS A 452 20.83 -2.28 -7.52
C HIS A 452 21.58 -3.42 -6.85
N LEU A 453 22.05 -4.42 -7.60
CA LEU A 453 22.90 -5.48 -7.06
C LEU A 453 24.18 -4.97 -6.37
N PRO A 454 24.87 -3.92 -6.86
CA PRO A 454 26.02 -3.35 -6.13
C PRO A 454 25.63 -2.85 -4.73
N GLU A 455 24.45 -2.24 -4.60
CA GLU A 455 23.93 -1.73 -3.34
C GLU A 455 23.67 -2.87 -2.35
N PHE A 456 23.05 -3.97 -2.79
CA PHE A 456 22.85 -5.15 -1.94
C PHE A 456 24.16 -5.81 -1.48
N GLN A 457 25.17 -5.87 -2.36
CA GLN A 457 26.49 -6.38 -2.02
C GLN A 457 27.16 -5.50 -0.96
N ARG A 458 27.12 -4.16 -1.11
CA ARG A 458 27.62 -3.20 -0.13
C ARG A 458 26.93 -3.34 1.23
N LEU A 459 25.62 -3.60 1.24
CA LEU A 459 24.84 -3.81 2.45
C LEU A 459 25.09 -5.16 3.14
N GLY A 460 25.71 -6.11 2.46
CA GLY A 460 26.03 -7.41 3.05
C GLY A 460 24.90 -8.38 3.12
N ILE A 461 24.01 -8.29 2.13
CA ILE A 461 23.04 -9.33 1.91
C ILE A 461 23.75 -10.58 1.38
N HIS A 462 23.55 -11.69 2.08
CA HIS A 462 24.25 -12.95 1.81
C HIS A 462 23.65 -13.69 0.61
N VAL A 463 22.34 -13.54 0.39
CA VAL A 463 21.60 -14.25 -0.65
C VAL A 463 20.65 -13.31 -1.39
N LEU A 464 20.70 -13.35 -2.72
CA LEU A 464 19.82 -12.58 -3.59
C LEU A 464 18.92 -13.54 -4.37
N ARG A 465 17.62 -13.41 -4.18
CA ARG A 465 16.65 -14.41 -4.66
C ARG A 465 15.84 -13.93 -5.85
N ILE A 466 15.80 -14.78 -6.89
CA ILE A 466 14.87 -14.70 -8.01
C ILE A 466 13.65 -15.57 -7.69
N GLU A 467 12.47 -14.94 -7.63
CA GLU A 467 11.18 -15.61 -7.48
C GLU A 467 10.61 -15.99 -8.85
N ALA A 468 10.84 -17.24 -9.26
CA ALA A 468 10.51 -17.75 -10.58
C ALA A 468 9.53 -18.94 -10.55
N ARG A 469 8.81 -19.18 -9.44
CA ARG A 469 7.90 -20.33 -9.28
C ARG A 469 6.89 -20.47 -10.41
N ARG A 470 6.40 -19.32 -10.86
CA ARG A 470 5.37 -19.19 -11.89
C ARG A 470 5.95 -19.35 -13.29
N GLU A 471 7.22 -19.04 -13.49
CA GLU A 471 7.74 -18.75 -14.81
C GLU A 471 8.06 -19.98 -15.64
N GLU A 472 8.14 -19.76 -16.96
CA GLU A 472 8.45 -20.82 -17.91
C GLU A 472 9.96 -21.12 -17.90
N PRO A 473 10.38 -22.38 -18.14
CA PRO A 473 11.79 -22.76 -18.00
C PRO A 473 12.78 -21.92 -18.82
N ALA A 474 12.39 -21.49 -20.02
CA ALA A 474 13.23 -20.62 -20.87
C ALA A 474 13.49 -19.25 -20.24
N TYR A 475 12.44 -18.63 -19.66
CA TYR A 475 12.54 -17.37 -18.94
C TYR A 475 13.44 -17.51 -17.71
N VAL A 476 13.25 -18.59 -16.93
CA VAL A 476 14.11 -18.89 -15.77
C VAL A 476 15.57 -18.94 -16.16
N ARG A 477 15.92 -19.70 -17.21
CA ARG A 477 17.31 -19.80 -17.68
C ARG A 477 17.89 -18.43 -18.01
N GLN A 478 17.19 -17.63 -18.80
CA GLN A 478 17.69 -16.34 -19.27
C GLN A 478 17.86 -15.35 -18.12
N VAL A 479 16.88 -15.21 -17.24
CA VAL A 479 16.97 -14.31 -16.08
C VAL A 479 18.14 -14.72 -15.17
N VAL A 480 18.29 -16.00 -14.87
CA VAL A 480 19.38 -16.48 -14.01
C VAL A 480 20.75 -16.21 -14.65
N GLN A 481 20.88 -16.42 -15.97
CA GLN A 481 22.12 -16.11 -16.70
C GLN A 481 22.49 -14.62 -16.59
N VAL A 482 21.52 -13.72 -16.76
CA VAL A 482 21.76 -12.26 -16.64
C VAL A 482 22.21 -11.88 -15.23
N TYR A 483 21.50 -12.35 -14.21
CA TYR A 483 21.87 -12.07 -12.82
C TYR A 483 23.24 -12.65 -12.45
N ARG A 484 23.55 -13.87 -12.92
CA ARG A 484 24.87 -14.49 -12.73
C ARG A 484 25.99 -13.66 -13.35
N GLN A 485 25.83 -13.26 -14.61
CA GLN A 485 26.81 -12.42 -15.30
C GLN A 485 27.07 -11.10 -14.57
N VAL A 486 26.03 -10.44 -14.08
CA VAL A 486 26.19 -9.21 -13.30
C VAL A 486 26.92 -9.48 -11.98
N LEU A 487 26.53 -10.50 -11.22
CA LEU A 487 27.20 -10.83 -9.95
C LEU A 487 28.66 -11.24 -10.13
N ASP A 488 28.99 -11.96 -11.21
CA ASP A 488 30.37 -12.29 -11.58
C ASP A 488 31.17 -11.00 -11.85
N ARG A 489 30.64 -10.08 -12.66
CA ARG A 489 31.29 -8.79 -12.99
C ARG A 489 31.51 -7.89 -11.76
N LEU A 490 30.54 -7.83 -10.83
CA LEU A 490 30.65 -7.01 -9.61
C LEU A 490 31.74 -7.50 -8.65
N THR A 491 32.13 -8.77 -8.75
CA THR A 491 33.26 -9.31 -7.99
C THR A 491 34.59 -8.74 -8.52
N ASP A 492 34.68 -8.53 -9.84
CA ASP A 492 35.90 -8.08 -10.53
C ASP A 492 36.04 -6.55 -10.58
N GLN A 493 34.92 -5.81 -10.62
CA GLN A 493 34.89 -4.35 -10.75
C GLN A 493 34.02 -3.76 -9.63
N ARG A 494 34.65 -3.32 -8.54
CA ARG A 494 33.97 -3.11 -7.25
C ARG A 494 32.87 -2.04 -7.20
N ASP A 495 32.73 -1.10 -8.15
CA ASP A 495 31.71 -0.03 -7.98
C ASP A 495 31.15 0.65 -9.24
N ASN A 496 31.63 0.35 -10.47
CA ASN A 496 31.27 1.10 -11.68
C ASN A 496 30.88 0.22 -12.89
N ALA A 497 30.33 -0.97 -12.66
CA ALA A 497 29.86 -1.80 -13.75
C ALA A 497 28.68 -1.12 -14.48
N ASP A 498 28.80 -0.92 -15.79
CA ASP A 498 27.65 -0.53 -16.61
C ASP A 498 26.69 -1.71 -16.72
N LEU A 499 25.51 -1.57 -16.12
CA LEU A 499 24.45 -2.58 -16.08
C LEU A 499 23.35 -2.34 -17.11
N THR A 500 23.55 -1.39 -18.04
CA THR A 500 22.56 -1.03 -19.06
C THR A 500 22.19 -2.22 -19.94
N GLU A 501 23.19 -2.99 -20.40
CA GLU A 501 22.97 -4.19 -21.22
C GLU A 501 22.11 -5.23 -20.49
N ALA A 502 22.41 -5.51 -19.21
CA ALA A 502 21.66 -6.46 -18.40
C ALA A 502 20.20 -6.01 -18.21
N ARG A 503 19.98 -4.70 -17.99
CA ARG A 503 18.64 -4.12 -17.94
C ARG A 503 17.89 -4.31 -19.25
N GLU A 504 18.52 -3.99 -20.38
CA GLU A 504 17.90 -4.10 -21.71
C GLU A 504 17.52 -5.54 -22.04
N GLN A 505 18.39 -6.51 -21.73
CA GLN A 505 18.07 -7.93 -21.86
C GLN A 505 16.83 -8.31 -21.05
N LEU A 506 16.74 -7.89 -19.78
CA LEU A 506 15.56 -8.18 -18.95
C LEU A 506 14.30 -7.47 -19.43
N VAL A 507 14.40 -6.22 -19.91
CA VAL A 507 13.27 -5.48 -20.49
C VAL A 507 12.74 -6.18 -21.75
N ALA A 508 13.63 -6.73 -22.58
CA ALA A 508 13.21 -7.52 -23.74
C ALA A 508 12.43 -8.78 -23.35
N LEU A 509 12.73 -9.37 -22.19
CA LEU A 509 11.99 -10.53 -21.64
C LEU A 509 10.68 -10.14 -20.95
N ASN A 510 10.52 -8.88 -20.55
CA ASN A 510 9.32 -8.39 -19.89
C ASN A 510 8.92 -6.98 -20.37
N PRO A 511 8.28 -6.89 -21.56
CA PRO A 511 7.93 -5.61 -22.16
C PRO A 511 6.83 -4.84 -21.40
N GLU A 512 6.09 -5.49 -20.48
CA GLU A 512 5.11 -4.83 -19.61
C GLU A 512 5.78 -3.94 -18.53
N GLY A 513 7.11 -4.06 -18.40
CA GLY A 513 7.95 -3.25 -17.54
C GLY A 513 8.07 -3.80 -16.12
N PHE A 514 8.98 -3.19 -15.38
CA PHE A 514 9.33 -3.61 -14.02
C PHE A 514 8.85 -2.62 -12.95
N THR A 515 8.83 -3.09 -11.71
CA THR A 515 8.75 -2.27 -10.51
C THR A 515 10.01 -2.45 -9.67
N LYS A 516 10.38 -1.43 -8.89
CA LYS A 516 11.44 -1.53 -7.88
C LYS A 516 10.88 -1.96 -6.50
N ALA A 517 9.62 -2.36 -6.45
CA ALA A 517 8.88 -2.67 -5.23
C ALA A 517 9.04 -1.57 -4.16
N HIS A 518 9.16 -1.95 -2.89
CA HIS A 518 9.19 -1.02 -1.77
C HIS A 518 10.60 -0.61 -1.33
N TYR A 519 11.66 -1.15 -1.94
CA TYR A 519 13.06 -0.92 -1.52
C TYR A 519 13.47 0.58 -1.47
N PHE A 520 12.76 1.47 -2.17
CA PHE A 520 13.03 2.92 -2.20
C PHE A 520 12.10 3.77 -1.33
N ARG A 521 10.93 3.24 -0.96
CA ARG A 521 9.88 4.01 -0.27
C ARG A 521 9.54 3.43 1.10
N GLY A 522 9.75 2.13 1.29
CA GLY A 522 9.22 1.35 2.39
C GLY A 522 7.71 1.21 2.31
N VAL A 523 7.15 0.44 3.23
CA VAL A 523 5.74 0.47 3.60
C VAL A 523 5.67 1.06 5.01
N LEU A 524 5.65 2.39 5.13
CA LEU A 524 5.38 3.12 6.38
C LEU A 524 4.54 4.36 6.09
#